data_AF-A0A7C4N4U5-F1
#
_entry.id   AF-A0A7C4N4U5-F1
#
_cell.length_a   1.000
_cell.length_b   1.000
_cell.length_c   1.000
_cell.angle_alpha   90.00
_cell.angle_beta   90.00
_cell.angle_gamma   90.00
#
_symmetry.space_group_name_H-M   'P 1'
#
loop_
_entity.id
_entity.type
_entity.pdbx_description
1 polymer ?
#
loop_
_entity_poly.entity_id
_entity_poly.type
_entity_poly.pdbx_seq_one_letter_code
_entity_poly.pdbx_strand_id
1 'polypeptide(L)'
;MDLSELLPKEHVITVKSNEKQLVIKELIQKLQDLGKLDNADRYYTQVMHRETLENTGVGNGFAIPHVRTDSVKKLLTIFGICNEPVEYESFDNQPVKYVMLSIFPTSLSTKYLYLVGMMARIFSNTDKREKIDAARTPSKIYPILTKEAKLYFDSITEIDKEENHIESLAGVPSSDLDLLIRLDQLYRLLDSGDKSEALTKKINELRRFIDNRSLSYYERMRQKCQNPFSILEKNTCGGCHMVIPPAEMAKIKGKKSLAVCTYCGRFLIIV
;
A
#
# COMPACT_ATOMS: atom_id res chain seq x y z
N MET A 1 11.42 -8.72 0.85
CA MET A 1 10.31 -9.70 0.77
C MET A 1 10.57 -10.58 -0.44
N ASP A 2 10.42 -11.90 -0.33
CA ASP A 2 10.60 -12.80 -1.47
C ASP A 2 9.28 -12.98 -2.23
N LEU A 3 9.33 -13.05 -3.56
CA LEU A 3 8.17 -13.33 -4.41
C LEU A 3 7.55 -14.67 -4.07
N SER A 4 8.35 -15.68 -3.71
CA SER A 4 7.85 -17.03 -3.41
C SER A 4 6.84 -17.05 -2.26
N GLU A 5 6.91 -16.10 -1.33
CA GLU A 5 5.95 -15.95 -0.22
C GLU A 5 4.64 -15.28 -0.63
N LEU A 6 4.63 -14.57 -1.76
CA LEU A 6 3.49 -13.82 -2.28
C LEU A 6 2.79 -14.62 -3.39
N LEU A 7 3.58 -15.14 -4.33
CA LEU A 7 3.18 -15.88 -5.51
C LEU A 7 4.13 -17.09 -5.66
N PRO A 8 3.76 -18.26 -5.11
CA PRO A 8 4.50 -19.50 -5.32
C PRO A 8 4.62 -19.88 -6.79
N LYS A 9 5.69 -20.60 -7.15
CA LYS A 9 5.95 -21.00 -8.55
C LYS A 9 4.84 -21.86 -9.14
N GLU A 10 4.28 -22.77 -8.34
CA GLU A 10 3.16 -23.63 -8.71
C GLU A 10 1.84 -22.87 -8.94
N HIS A 11 1.76 -21.60 -8.51
CA HIS A 11 0.62 -20.73 -8.72
C HIS A 11 0.77 -19.86 -9.99
N VAL A 12 1.75 -20.14 -10.85
CA VAL A 12 1.83 -19.53 -12.19
C VAL A 12 1.39 -20.57 -13.21
N ILE A 13 0.27 -20.29 -13.88
CA ILE A 13 -0.35 -21.26 -14.79
C ILE A 13 -0.75 -20.62 -16.11
N THR A 14 -0.83 -21.46 -17.14
CA THR A 14 -1.51 -21.11 -18.39
C THR A 14 -3.00 -21.40 -18.22
N VAL A 15 -3.82 -20.43 -18.61
CA VAL A 15 -5.29 -20.51 -18.56
C VAL A 15 -5.82 -20.91 -19.92
N LYS A 16 -6.76 -21.86 -19.95
CA LYS A 16 -7.37 -22.36 -21.19
C LYS A 16 -8.63 -21.59 -21.57
N SER A 17 -9.34 -21.08 -20.57
CA SER A 17 -10.56 -20.30 -20.76
C SER A 17 -10.30 -18.96 -21.46
N ASN A 18 -11.26 -18.49 -22.24
CA ASN A 18 -11.21 -17.23 -23.00
C ASN A 18 -12.31 -16.23 -22.62
N GLU A 19 -13.06 -16.50 -21.55
CA GLU A 19 -14.10 -15.63 -21.00
C GLU A 19 -13.75 -15.24 -19.57
N LYS A 20 -13.95 -13.97 -19.20
CA LYS A 20 -13.58 -13.40 -17.90
C LYS A 20 -14.01 -14.26 -16.71
N GLN A 21 -15.28 -14.68 -16.70
CA GLN A 21 -15.88 -15.47 -15.63
C GLN A 21 -15.24 -16.86 -15.54
N LEU A 22 -14.95 -17.48 -16.67
CA LEU A 22 -14.34 -18.82 -16.75
C LEU A 22 -12.85 -18.77 -16.38
N VAL A 23 -12.13 -17.73 -16.77
CA VAL A 23 -10.75 -17.48 -16.35
C VAL A 23 -10.66 -17.38 -14.83
N ILE A 24 -11.50 -16.56 -14.20
CA ILE A 24 -11.53 -16.42 -12.74
C ILE A 24 -11.86 -17.76 -12.07
N LYS A 25 -12.84 -18.50 -12.61
CA LYS A 25 -13.22 -19.83 -12.10
C LYS A 25 -12.06 -20.83 -12.19
N GLU A 26 -11.35 -20.88 -13.32
CA GLU A 26 -10.21 -21.78 -13.55
C GLU A 26 -9.07 -21.49 -12.57
N LEU A 27 -8.77 -20.22 -12.29
CA LEU A 27 -7.77 -19.81 -11.31
C LEU A 27 -8.12 -20.25 -9.89
N ILE A 28 -9.38 -20.09 -9.48
CA ILE A 28 -9.85 -20.51 -8.15
C ILE A 28 -9.87 -22.03 -8.03
N GLN A 29 -10.32 -22.74 -9.07
CA GLN A 29 -10.30 -24.20 -9.11
C GLN A 29 -8.86 -24.71 -8.95
N LYS A 30 -7.89 -24.08 -9.63
CA LYS A 30 -6.49 -24.45 -9.49
C LYS A 30 -5.97 -24.30 -8.06
N LEU A 31 -6.38 -23.25 -7.34
CA LEU A 31 -6.02 -23.07 -5.93
C LEU A 31 -6.64 -24.17 -5.04
N GLN A 32 -7.85 -24.64 -5.33
CA GLN A 32 -8.44 -25.80 -4.64
C GLN A 32 -7.68 -27.09 -4.93
N ASP A 33 -7.34 -27.35 -6.20
CA ASP A 33 -6.60 -28.56 -6.60
C ASP A 33 -5.22 -28.64 -5.93
N LEU A 34 -4.64 -27.49 -5.60
CA LEU A 34 -3.38 -27.36 -4.84
C LEU A 34 -3.59 -27.43 -3.31
N GLY A 35 -4.80 -27.71 -2.84
CA GLY A 35 -5.16 -27.80 -1.42
C GLY A 35 -5.12 -26.47 -0.68
N LYS A 36 -5.19 -25.33 -1.39
CA LYS A 36 -5.14 -23.99 -0.76
C LYS A 36 -6.51 -23.47 -0.36
N LEU A 37 -7.57 -23.99 -0.99
CA LEU A 37 -8.97 -23.66 -0.72
C LEU A 37 -9.74 -24.93 -0.40
N ASP A 38 -10.75 -24.81 0.47
CA ASP A 38 -11.67 -25.87 0.86
C ASP A 38 -12.89 -25.97 -0.08
N ASN A 39 -13.34 -24.84 -0.64
CA ASN A 39 -14.51 -24.77 -1.50
C ASN A 39 -14.37 -23.65 -2.55
N ALA A 40 -14.03 -24.02 -3.77
CA ALA A 40 -13.81 -23.12 -4.90
C ALA A 40 -15.06 -22.27 -5.22
N ASP A 41 -16.26 -22.86 -5.23
CA ASP A 41 -17.49 -22.15 -5.56
C ASP A 41 -17.77 -21.01 -4.58
N ARG A 42 -17.53 -21.23 -3.27
CA ARG A 42 -17.67 -20.19 -2.25
C ARG A 42 -16.80 -18.97 -2.56
N TYR A 43 -15.52 -19.19 -2.88
CA TYR A 43 -14.60 -18.09 -3.18
C TYR A 43 -14.88 -17.46 -4.54
N TYR A 44 -15.30 -18.26 -5.53
CA TYR A 44 -15.73 -17.77 -6.83
C TYR A 44 -16.89 -16.78 -6.69
N THR A 45 -17.94 -17.11 -5.93
CA THR A 45 -19.04 -16.19 -5.67
C THR A 45 -18.56 -14.88 -5.02
N GLN A 46 -17.65 -14.95 -4.04
CA GLN A 46 -17.14 -13.74 -3.38
C GLN A 46 -16.28 -12.87 -4.32
N VAL A 47 -15.41 -13.48 -5.12
CA VAL A 47 -14.59 -12.76 -6.12
C VAL A 47 -15.47 -12.12 -7.19
N MET A 48 -16.43 -12.88 -7.73
CA MET A 48 -17.35 -12.36 -8.74
C MET A 48 -18.21 -11.22 -8.19
N HIS A 49 -18.71 -11.33 -6.95
CA HIS A 49 -19.42 -10.23 -6.32
C HIS A 49 -18.54 -8.95 -6.26
N ARG A 50 -17.27 -9.06 -5.84
CA ARG A 50 -16.34 -7.91 -5.86
C ARG A 50 -16.12 -7.37 -7.27
N GLU A 51 -16.00 -8.24 -8.26
CA GLU A 51 -15.81 -7.88 -9.67
C GLU A 51 -17.02 -7.14 -10.26
N THR A 52 -18.25 -7.45 -9.81
CA THR A 52 -19.46 -6.73 -10.27
C THR A 52 -19.57 -5.30 -9.74
N LEU A 53 -18.92 -4.99 -8.61
CA LEU A 53 -18.93 -3.65 -8.05
C LEU A 53 -18.10 -2.68 -8.90
N GLU A 54 -16.89 -3.12 -9.26
CA GLU A 54 -15.99 -2.39 -10.14
C GLU A 54 -15.10 -3.39 -10.87
N ASN A 55 -14.89 -3.14 -12.17
CA ASN A 55 -14.01 -3.93 -13.00
C ASN A 55 -12.55 -3.89 -12.49
N THR A 56 -11.85 -5.02 -12.51
CA THR A 56 -10.45 -5.12 -12.07
C THR A 56 -9.42 -5.18 -13.20
N GLY A 57 -9.83 -4.88 -14.44
CA GLY A 57 -8.95 -4.67 -15.58
C GLY A 57 -8.25 -3.31 -15.48
N VAL A 58 -6.99 -3.32 -15.03
CA VAL A 58 -6.21 -2.11 -14.77
C VAL A 58 -5.51 -1.55 -16.02
N GLY A 59 -5.70 -2.20 -17.17
CA GLY A 59 -5.11 -1.85 -18.45
C GLY A 59 -3.75 -2.51 -18.69
N ASN A 60 -3.15 -2.21 -19.85
CA ASN A 60 -1.90 -2.81 -20.32
C ASN A 60 -1.93 -4.35 -20.39
N GLY A 61 -3.10 -4.92 -20.67
CA GLY A 61 -3.30 -6.37 -20.75
C GLY A 61 -3.26 -7.10 -19.41
N PHE A 62 -3.44 -6.39 -18.29
CA PHE A 62 -3.38 -6.94 -16.93
C PHE A 62 -4.66 -6.71 -16.12
N ALA A 63 -5.09 -7.71 -15.36
CA ALA A 63 -6.19 -7.62 -14.42
C ALA A 63 -5.84 -8.19 -13.03
N ILE A 64 -6.50 -7.65 -12.00
CA ILE A 64 -6.25 -7.98 -10.59
C ILE A 64 -7.52 -8.37 -9.81
N PRO A 65 -8.29 -9.38 -10.26
CA PRO A 65 -9.46 -9.84 -9.53
C PRO A 65 -9.06 -10.26 -8.10
N HIS A 66 -9.80 -9.80 -7.10
CA HIS A 66 -9.41 -10.06 -5.72
C HIS A 66 -10.60 -10.10 -4.79
N VAL A 67 -10.40 -10.70 -3.61
CA VAL A 67 -11.35 -10.57 -2.52
C VAL A 67 -10.65 -10.52 -1.17
N ARG A 68 -11.16 -9.64 -0.30
CA ARG A 68 -10.76 -9.55 1.09
C ARG A 68 -11.75 -10.37 1.93
N THR A 69 -11.28 -11.41 2.60
CA THR A 69 -12.11 -12.31 3.40
C THR A 69 -11.30 -12.99 4.49
N ASP A 70 -11.82 -13.00 5.72
CA ASP A 70 -11.17 -13.68 6.86
C ASP A 70 -11.41 -15.21 6.83
N SER A 71 -12.08 -15.72 5.78
CA SER A 71 -12.22 -17.15 5.50
C SER A 71 -10.88 -17.81 5.10
N VAL A 72 -9.83 -17.02 4.81
CA VAL A 72 -8.46 -17.50 4.62
C VAL A 72 -7.54 -16.83 5.64
N LYS A 73 -6.53 -17.55 6.13
CA LYS A 73 -5.57 -17.02 7.11
C LYS A 73 -4.29 -16.47 6.49
N LYS A 74 -4.11 -16.66 5.19
CA LYS A 74 -2.89 -16.29 4.43
C LYS A 74 -3.30 -15.58 3.15
N LEU A 75 -2.37 -14.81 2.58
CA LEU A 75 -2.49 -14.29 1.22
C LEU A 75 -2.33 -15.46 0.25
N LEU A 76 -3.36 -15.72 -0.55
CA LEU A 76 -3.33 -16.68 -1.64
C LEU A 76 -3.39 -15.92 -2.94
N THR A 77 -2.34 -16.03 -3.75
CA THR A 77 -2.26 -15.39 -5.08
C THR A 77 -1.99 -16.45 -6.13
N ILE A 78 -2.67 -16.33 -7.27
CA ILE A 78 -2.42 -17.12 -8.47
C ILE A 78 -2.33 -16.21 -9.70
N PHE A 79 -1.39 -16.51 -10.60
CA PHE A 79 -1.13 -15.74 -11.81
C PHE A 79 -1.43 -16.59 -13.05
N GLY A 80 -2.45 -16.18 -13.79
CA GLY A 80 -2.88 -16.78 -15.03
C GLY A 80 -2.28 -16.08 -16.25
N ILE A 81 -1.80 -16.88 -17.19
CA ILE A 81 -1.40 -16.46 -18.53
C ILE A 81 -2.45 -16.98 -19.51
N CYS A 82 -3.27 -16.10 -20.04
CA CYS A 82 -4.27 -16.46 -21.05
C CYS A 82 -3.57 -16.79 -22.38
N ASN A 83 -3.96 -17.89 -23.02
CA ASN A 83 -3.43 -18.23 -24.35
C ASN A 83 -3.81 -17.17 -25.39
N GLU A 84 -5.06 -16.72 -25.33
CA GLU A 84 -5.61 -15.65 -26.14
C GLU A 84 -6.02 -14.49 -25.21
N PRO A 85 -5.86 -13.21 -25.63
CA PRO A 85 -6.38 -12.08 -24.87
C PRO A 85 -7.90 -12.20 -24.65
N VAL A 86 -8.33 -11.89 -23.43
CA VAL A 86 -9.71 -12.04 -22.97
C VAL A 86 -10.36 -10.66 -22.87
N GLU A 87 -11.57 -10.52 -23.44
CA GLU A 87 -12.37 -9.32 -23.21
C GLU A 87 -12.67 -9.20 -21.72
N TYR A 88 -12.25 -8.08 -21.13
CA TYR A 88 -12.29 -7.88 -19.69
C TYR A 88 -12.97 -6.56 -19.32
N GLU A 89 -13.33 -5.71 -20.29
CA GLU A 89 -13.83 -4.34 -20.08
C GLU A 89 -12.83 -3.52 -19.22
N SER A 90 -11.55 -3.61 -19.58
CA SER A 90 -10.47 -2.86 -18.93
C SER A 90 -10.67 -1.35 -19.06
N PHE A 91 -10.11 -0.57 -18.14
CA PHE A 91 -10.18 0.89 -18.18
C PHE A 91 -9.65 1.52 -19.49
N ASP A 92 -8.66 0.90 -20.13
CA ASP A 92 -8.08 1.33 -21.41
C ASP A 92 -8.74 0.70 -22.65
N ASN A 93 -9.83 -0.05 -22.46
CA ASN A 93 -10.53 -0.84 -23.47
C ASN A 93 -9.64 -1.87 -24.19
N GLN A 94 -8.54 -2.31 -23.56
CA GLN A 94 -7.69 -3.37 -24.10
C GLN A 94 -8.04 -4.72 -23.46
N PRO A 95 -7.97 -5.82 -24.22
CA PRO A 95 -8.18 -7.16 -23.68
C PRO A 95 -7.05 -7.56 -22.74
N VAL A 96 -7.33 -8.47 -21.82
CA VAL A 96 -6.42 -8.92 -20.77
C VAL A 96 -5.76 -10.24 -21.15
N LYS A 97 -4.43 -10.28 -21.06
CA LYS A 97 -3.63 -11.48 -21.27
C LYS A 97 -3.12 -12.08 -19.96
N TYR A 98 -3.01 -11.27 -18.92
CA TYR A 98 -2.45 -11.65 -17.64
C TYR A 98 -3.43 -11.35 -16.50
N VAL A 99 -3.70 -12.33 -15.67
CA VAL A 99 -4.66 -12.19 -14.56
C VAL A 99 -4.00 -12.59 -13.26
N MET A 100 -3.89 -11.68 -12.30
CA MET A 100 -3.43 -11.99 -10.95
C MET A 100 -4.62 -12.02 -10.00
N LEU A 101 -5.07 -13.22 -9.64
CA LEU A 101 -6.13 -13.40 -8.65
C LEU A 101 -5.57 -13.44 -7.23
N SER A 102 -6.16 -12.71 -6.29
CA SER A 102 -5.74 -12.72 -4.87
C SER A 102 -6.90 -12.86 -3.87
N ILE A 103 -6.73 -13.72 -2.86
CA ILE A 103 -7.67 -13.94 -1.75
C ILE A 103 -6.89 -13.74 -0.45
N PHE A 104 -7.33 -12.83 0.44
CA PHE A 104 -6.56 -12.49 1.65
C PHE A 104 -7.42 -11.97 2.82
N PRO A 105 -6.99 -12.17 4.08
CA PRO A 105 -7.66 -11.57 5.24
C PRO A 105 -7.32 -10.09 5.37
N THR A 106 -8.12 -9.35 6.14
CA THR A 106 -7.94 -7.91 6.34
C THR A 106 -6.54 -7.57 6.87
N SER A 107 -6.01 -8.40 7.76
CA SER A 107 -4.69 -8.24 8.38
C SER A 107 -3.52 -8.27 7.40
N LEU A 108 -3.69 -8.81 6.19
CA LEU A 108 -2.64 -8.92 5.17
C LEU A 108 -2.80 -7.92 4.02
N SER A 109 -3.64 -6.88 4.21
CA SER A 109 -3.89 -5.85 3.18
C SER A 109 -2.61 -5.16 2.71
N THR A 110 -1.67 -4.84 3.61
CA THR A 110 -0.39 -4.22 3.24
C THR A 110 0.46 -5.15 2.37
N LYS A 111 0.52 -6.45 2.71
CA LYS A 111 1.26 -7.45 1.93
C LYS A 111 0.67 -7.59 0.51
N TYR A 112 -0.66 -7.56 0.39
CA TYR A 112 -1.35 -7.51 -0.90
C TYR A 112 -1.03 -6.23 -1.69
N LEU A 113 -1.07 -5.05 -1.07
CA LEU A 113 -0.78 -3.79 -1.77
C LEU A 113 0.66 -3.72 -2.30
N TYR A 114 1.63 -4.27 -1.57
CA TYR A 114 2.99 -4.41 -2.06
C TYR A 114 3.08 -5.29 -3.33
N LEU A 115 2.35 -6.40 -3.37
CA LEU A 115 2.28 -7.25 -4.56
C LEU A 115 1.61 -6.53 -5.73
N VAL A 116 0.52 -5.78 -5.49
CA VAL A 116 -0.14 -4.97 -6.52
C VAL A 116 0.80 -3.91 -7.07
N GLY A 117 1.49 -3.15 -6.21
CA GLY A 117 2.44 -2.12 -6.63
C GLY A 117 3.60 -2.70 -7.45
N MET A 118 4.11 -3.87 -7.06
CA MET A 118 5.13 -4.60 -7.80
C MET A 118 4.63 -4.96 -9.21
N MET A 119 3.46 -5.59 -9.32
CA MET A 119 2.89 -5.99 -10.61
C MET A 119 2.56 -4.78 -11.48
N ALA A 120 1.94 -3.75 -10.90
CA ALA A 120 1.62 -2.51 -11.62
C ALA A 120 2.88 -1.87 -12.22
N ARG A 121 4.01 -1.84 -11.50
CA ARG A 121 5.30 -1.33 -12.01
C ARG A 121 5.86 -2.16 -13.16
N ILE A 122 5.60 -3.46 -13.18
CA ILE A 122 6.01 -4.34 -14.28
C ILE A 122 5.15 -4.06 -15.51
N PHE A 123 3.83 -4.05 -15.38
CA PHE A 123 2.90 -3.93 -16.50
C PHE A 123 2.77 -2.51 -17.07
N SER A 124 3.09 -1.47 -16.29
CA SER A 124 3.14 -0.08 -16.76
C SER A 124 4.42 0.25 -17.54
N ASN A 125 5.45 -0.60 -17.47
CA ASN A 125 6.69 -0.43 -18.22
C ASN A 125 6.70 -1.32 -19.47
N THR A 126 6.71 -0.69 -20.65
CA THR A 126 6.64 -1.37 -21.94
C THR A 126 7.75 -2.42 -22.12
N ASP A 127 9.02 -2.09 -21.84
CA ASP A 127 10.15 -3.02 -22.01
C ASP A 127 10.04 -4.27 -21.12
N LYS A 128 9.49 -4.11 -19.91
CA LYS A 128 9.27 -5.23 -18.98
C LYS A 128 8.12 -6.11 -19.45
N ARG A 129 7.02 -5.49 -19.91
CA ARG A 129 5.86 -6.20 -20.44
C ARG A 129 6.23 -7.02 -21.69
N GLU A 130 7.00 -6.45 -22.61
CA GLU A 130 7.46 -7.16 -23.81
C GLU A 130 8.31 -8.41 -23.49
N LYS A 131 9.13 -8.35 -22.42
CA LYS A 131 9.88 -9.53 -21.96
C LYS A 131 8.97 -10.63 -21.44
N ILE A 132 7.89 -10.29 -20.75
CA ILE A 132 6.87 -11.26 -20.30
C ILE A 132 6.14 -11.84 -21.51
N ASP A 133 5.77 -11.00 -22.48
CA ASP A 133 5.11 -11.44 -23.72
C ASP A 133 5.97 -12.42 -24.53
N ALA A 134 7.27 -12.21 -24.60
CA ALA A 134 8.21 -13.10 -25.27
C ALA A 134 8.42 -14.43 -24.52
N ALA A 135 8.27 -14.46 -23.20
CA ALA A 135 8.52 -15.64 -22.38
C ALA A 135 7.45 -16.73 -22.56
N ARG A 136 6.17 -16.36 -22.78
CA ARG A 136 5.01 -17.21 -23.13
C ARG A 136 4.63 -18.36 -22.19
N THR A 137 5.52 -18.86 -21.33
CA THR A 137 5.27 -20.02 -20.47
C THR A 137 5.48 -19.69 -18.99
N PRO A 138 4.75 -20.35 -18.07
CA PRO A 138 4.96 -20.17 -16.62
C PRO A 138 6.42 -20.31 -16.20
N SER A 139 7.13 -21.31 -16.75
CA SER A 139 8.53 -21.59 -16.43
C SER A 139 9.50 -20.48 -16.82
N LYS A 140 9.20 -19.72 -17.88
CA LYS A 140 10.02 -18.60 -18.35
C LYS A 140 9.59 -17.26 -17.75
N ILE A 141 8.31 -17.10 -17.44
CA ILE A 141 7.76 -15.88 -16.82
C ILE A 141 8.16 -15.78 -15.34
N TYR A 142 8.11 -16.89 -14.60
CA TYR A 142 8.38 -16.86 -13.15
C TYR A 142 9.77 -16.29 -12.78
N PRO A 143 10.87 -16.63 -13.48
CA PRO A 143 12.17 -16.00 -13.25
C PRO A 143 12.17 -14.49 -13.50
N ILE A 144 11.43 -14.00 -14.51
CA ILE A 144 11.29 -12.57 -14.80
C ILE A 144 10.58 -11.87 -13.65
N LEU A 145 9.44 -12.42 -13.21
CA LEU A 145 8.70 -11.90 -12.06
C LEU A 145 9.58 -11.89 -10.80
N THR A 146 10.34 -12.94 -10.56
CA THR A 146 11.24 -13.06 -9.39
C THR A 146 12.31 -11.96 -9.42
N LYS A 147 12.93 -11.72 -10.58
CA LYS A 147 13.93 -10.66 -10.76
C LYS A 147 13.31 -9.27 -10.52
N GLU A 148 12.15 -9.00 -11.11
CA GLU A 148 11.46 -7.72 -10.97
C GLU A 148 10.95 -7.47 -9.55
N ALA A 149 10.49 -8.53 -8.88
CA ALA A 149 10.10 -8.50 -7.48
C ALA A 149 11.27 -8.11 -6.58
N LYS A 150 12.44 -8.75 -6.78
CA LYS A 150 13.66 -8.39 -6.05
C LYS A 150 14.00 -6.91 -6.23
N LEU A 151 14.08 -6.44 -7.49
CA LEU A 151 14.33 -5.02 -7.78
C LEU A 151 13.27 -4.09 -7.17
N TYR A 152 12.03 -4.53 -7.05
CA TYR A 152 10.95 -3.73 -6.46
C TYR A 152 11.14 -3.62 -4.97
N PHE A 153 11.23 -4.74 -4.29
CA PHE A 153 11.38 -4.75 -2.85
C PHE A 153 12.69 -4.12 -2.41
N ASP A 154 13.79 -4.32 -3.14
CA ASP A 154 15.07 -3.65 -2.89
C ASP A 154 14.89 -2.12 -2.98
N SER A 155 14.25 -1.61 -4.06
CA SER A 155 13.98 -0.17 -4.21
C SER A 155 13.04 0.40 -3.15
N ILE A 156 12.05 -0.37 -2.68
CA ILE A 156 11.19 0.09 -1.58
C ILE A 156 11.98 0.06 -0.27
N THR A 157 12.86 -0.93 -0.02
CA THR A 157 13.72 -0.89 1.18
C THR A 157 14.71 0.26 1.16
N GLU A 158 15.15 0.72 -0.01
CA GLU A 158 16.01 1.90 -0.14
C GLU A 158 15.21 3.20 0.02
N ILE A 159 14.03 3.30 -0.59
CA ILE A 159 13.08 4.39 -0.34
C ILE A 159 12.66 4.38 1.12
N ASP A 160 12.42 3.23 1.76
CA ASP A 160 12.16 3.09 3.19
C ASP A 160 13.42 3.41 4.02
N LYS A 161 14.65 3.31 3.51
CA LYS A 161 15.83 3.81 4.24
C LYS A 161 15.93 5.33 4.16
N GLU A 162 15.47 5.94 3.07
CA GLU A 162 15.45 7.40 2.88
C GLU A 162 14.17 8.07 3.47
N GLU A 163 13.02 7.38 3.42
CA GLU A 163 11.67 7.79 3.87
C GLU A 163 11.28 7.20 5.24
N ASN A 164 11.74 5.99 5.63
CA ASN A 164 11.75 5.55 7.05
C ASN A 164 12.96 6.10 7.82
N HIS A 165 13.36 7.32 7.50
CA HIS A 165 13.39 8.30 8.57
C HIS A 165 11.96 8.74 8.96
N ILE A 166 11.02 7.82 9.23
CA ILE A 166 10.19 8.00 10.42
C ILE A 166 11.22 7.87 11.55
N GLU A 167 11.95 8.97 11.80
CA GLU A 167 12.81 9.03 12.95
C GLU A 167 11.92 8.60 14.10
N SER A 168 12.28 7.50 14.74
CA SER A 168 11.51 6.97 15.84
C SER A 168 11.34 8.11 16.84
N LEU A 169 10.13 8.68 16.87
CA LEU A 169 9.75 9.70 17.84
C LEU A 169 9.67 9.10 19.26
N ALA A 170 9.97 7.80 19.40
CA ALA A 170 10.19 7.19 20.70
C ALA A 170 11.29 7.94 21.45
N GLY A 171 10.96 8.37 22.66
CA GLY A 171 11.84 9.16 23.50
C GLY A 171 11.92 10.65 23.14
N VAL A 172 11.29 11.11 22.04
CA VAL A 172 11.13 12.55 21.82
C VAL A 172 10.14 13.09 22.84
N PRO A 173 10.49 14.11 23.64
CA PRO A 173 9.61 14.67 24.65
C PRO A 173 8.28 15.16 24.08
N SER A 174 7.19 14.95 24.81
CA SER A 174 5.89 15.54 24.43
C SER A 174 5.90 17.07 24.41
N SER A 175 6.88 17.73 25.05
CA SER A 175 7.07 19.19 25.00
C SER A 175 7.37 19.72 23.60
N ASP A 176 7.96 18.90 22.74
CA ASP A 176 8.20 19.28 21.34
C ASP A 176 6.89 19.55 20.59
N LEU A 177 5.78 18.96 21.02
CA LEU A 177 4.48 19.17 20.38
C LEU A 177 4.07 20.65 20.45
N ASP A 178 4.25 21.28 21.61
CA ASP A 178 3.93 22.70 21.80
C ASP A 178 4.85 23.59 20.95
N LEU A 179 6.15 23.27 20.91
CA LEU A 179 7.12 23.99 20.09
C LEU A 179 6.80 23.87 18.59
N LEU A 180 6.42 22.68 18.13
CA LEU A 180 6.02 22.44 16.74
C LEU A 180 4.72 23.16 16.37
N ILE A 181 3.74 23.21 17.26
CA ILE A 181 2.49 23.97 17.04
C ILE A 181 2.80 25.46 16.90
N ARG A 182 3.65 26.01 17.79
CA ARG A 182 4.10 27.41 17.69
C ARG A 182 4.88 27.66 16.40
N LEU A 183 5.73 26.72 16.00
CA LEU A 183 6.48 26.80 14.75
C LEU A 183 5.54 26.84 13.53
N ASP A 184 4.48 26.03 13.54
CA ASP A 184 3.46 26.03 12.47
C ASP A 184 2.74 27.35 12.34
N GLN A 185 2.41 28.01 13.45
CA GLN A 185 1.80 29.35 13.43
C GLN A 185 2.72 30.37 12.77
N LEU A 186 4.02 30.36 13.09
CA LEU A 186 5.00 31.26 12.47
C LEU A 186 5.15 30.98 10.97
N TYR A 187 5.17 29.72 10.57
CA TYR A 187 5.23 29.33 9.17
C TYR A 187 3.98 29.74 8.38
N ARG A 188 2.79 29.68 8.96
CA ARG A 188 1.56 30.19 8.32
C ARG A 188 1.59 31.70 8.09
N LEU A 189 2.19 32.47 9.01
CA LEU A 189 2.39 33.90 8.81
C LEU A 189 3.33 34.16 7.61
N LEU A 190 4.40 33.37 7.49
CA LEU A 190 5.31 33.44 6.35
C LEU A 190 4.60 33.10 5.03
N ASP A 191 3.77 32.04 5.01
CA ASP A 191 2.98 31.66 3.83
C ASP A 191 1.95 32.74 3.44
N SER A 192 1.43 33.48 4.43
CA SER A 192 0.48 34.58 4.20
C SER A 192 1.13 35.85 3.61
N GLY A 193 2.45 35.87 3.44
CA GLY A 193 3.20 36.92 2.76
C GLY A 193 4.01 37.84 3.68
N ASP A 194 4.00 37.63 5.00
CA ASP A 194 4.88 38.36 5.93
C ASP A 194 6.31 37.83 5.81
N LYS A 195 7.16 38.53 5.05
CA LYS A 195 8.58 38.20 4.86
C LYS A 195 9.50 39.00 5.79
N SER A 196 9.03 39.41 6.96
CA SER A 196 9.85 40.18 7.89
C SER A 196 11.07 39.38 8.38
N GLU A 197 12.21 40.06 8.46
CA GLU A 197 13.46 39.48 8.96
C GLU A 197 13.32 39.05 10.43
N ALA A 198 12.52 39.77 11.21
CA ALA A 198 12.17 39.43 12.59
C ALA A 198 11.40 38.10 12.70
N LEU A 199 10.48 37.80 11.77
CA LEU A 199 9.74 36.53 11.75
C LEU A 199 10.67 35.37 11.41
N THR A 200 11.51 35.54 10.38
CA THR A 200 12.50 34.53 9.97
C THR A 200 13.48 34.21 11.10
N LYS A 201 13.91 35.23 11.85
CA LYS A 201 14.77 35.05 13.03
C LYS A 201 14.08 34.23 14.12
N LYS A 202 12.81 34.55 14.44
CA LYS A 202 12.01 33.78 15.42
C LYS A 202 11.84 32.31 15.04
N ILE A 203 11.58 32.03 13.76
CA ILE A 203 11.50 30.67 13.24
C ILE A 203 12.82 29.93 13.49
N ASN A 204 13.95 30.53 13.10
CA ASN A 204 15.26 29.91 13.25
C ASN A 204 15.67 29.71 14.72
N GLU A 205 15.30 30.62 15.61
CA GLU A 205 15.50 30.47 17.05
C GLU A 205 14.67 29.33 17.62
N LEU A 206 13.37 29.26 17.28
CA LEU A 206 12.47 28.21 17.77
C LEU A 206 12.90 26.82 17.32
N ARG A 207 13.35 26.67 16.06
CA ARG A 207 13.84 25.40 15.50
C ARG A 207 15.00 24.82 16.31
N ARG A 208 15.83 25.63 16.96
CA ARG A 208 16.98 25.16 17.77
C ARG A 208 16.57 24.44 19.04
N PHE A 209 15.34 24.62 19.52
CA PHE A 209 14.83 24.00 20.74
C PHE A 209 14.05 22.70 20.50
N ILE A 210 13.89 22.30 19.24
CA ILE A 210 13.08 21.15 18.83
C ILE A 210 14.03 19.98 18.49
N ASP A 211 13.70 18.75 18.91
CA ASP A 211 14.47 17.56 18.56
C ASP A 211 14.49 17.40 17.02
N ASN A 212 15.68 17.17 16.44
CA ASN A 212 15.87 17.16 14.99
C ASN A 212 14.94 16.17 14.26
N ARG A 213 14.88 14.92 14.73
CA ARG A 213 13.66 14.35 15.32
C ARG A 213 12.29 14.75 14.75
N SER A 214 11.60 15.41 15.65
CA SER A 214 10.24 15.90 15.48
C SER A 214 10.20 17.04 14.46
N LEU A 215 11.26 17.83 14.34
CA LEU A 215 11.37 18.92 13.37
C LEU A 215 11.37 18.41 11.93
N SER A 216 12.21 17.42 11.61
CA SER A 216 12.29 16.82 10.26
C SER A 216 10.98 16.12 9.91
N TYR A 217 10.37 15.42 10.88
CA TYR A 217 9.06 14.83 10.69
C TYR A 217 7.97 15.88 10.40
N TYR A 218 7.98 16.98 11.14
CA TYR A 218 7.07 18.10 10.94
C TYR A 218 7.21 18.75 9.57
N GLU A 219 8.43 19.04 9.13
CA GLU A 219 8.68 19.68 7.83
C GLU A 219 8.13 18.82 6.68
N ARG A 220 8.30 17.49 6.74
CA ARG A 220 7.69 16.57 5.78
C ARG A 220 6.16 16.58 5.85
N MET A 221 5.59 16.55 7.06
CA MET A 221 4.14 16.56 7.23
C MET A 221 3.49 17.85 6.72
N ARG A 222 4.16 18.99 6.85
CA ARG A 222 3.73 20.28 6.32
C ARG A 222 3.69 20.31 4.79
N GLN A 223 4.63 19.63 4.12
CA GLN A 223 4.60 19.47 2.67
C GLN A 223 3.47 18.52 2.22
N LYS A 224 3.19 17.49 3.02
CA LYS A 224 2.20 16.45 2.71
C LYS A 224 0.75 16.89 2.92
N CYS A 225 0.47 17.76 3.90
CA CYS A 225 -0.90 18.15 4.23
C CYS A 225 -1.00 19.57 4.82
N GLN A 226 -2.17 20.19 4.65
CA GLN A 226 -2.43 21.56 5.12
C GLN A 226 -2.36 21.73 6.64
N ASN A 227 -2.67 20.68 7.41
CA ASN A 227 -2.56 20.69 8.87
C ASN A 227 -1.80 19.44 9.34
N PRO A 228 -0.54 19.58 9.80
CA PRO A 228 0.27 18.49 10.33
C PRO A 228 -0.27 17.87 11.64
N PHE A 229 -1.21 18.54 12.31
CA PHE A 229 -1.72 18.16 13.61
C PHE A 229 -3.17 17.66 13.55
N SER A 230 -3.54 16.79 14.48
CA SER A 230 -4.90 16.30 14.64
C SER A 230 -5.22 16.14 16.11
N ILE A 231 -6.42 16.58 16.51
CA ILE A 231 -6.98 16.24 17.82
C ILE A 231 -7.38 14.77 17.80
N LEU A 232 -7.11 14.07 18.90
CA LEU A 232 -7.54 12.70 19.11
C LEU A 232 -8.79 12.70 19.98
N GLU A 233 -9.94 12.43 19.39
CA GLU A 233 -11.21 12.36 20.11
C GLU A 233 -11.55 10.90 20.40
N LYS A 234 -11.48 10.51 21.68
CA LYS A 234 -11.58 9.12 22.13
C LYS A 234 -10.47 8.26 21.50
N ASN A 235 -10.80 7.55 20.42
CA ASN A 235 -9.88 6.73 19.63
C ASN A 235 -9.88 7.15 18.15
N THR A 236 -10.56 8.24 17.78
CA THR A 236 -10.72 8.66 16.39
C THR A 236 -9.78 9.82 16.10
N CYS A 237 -8.98 9.69 15.04
CA CYS A 237 -8.16 10.78 14.54
C CYS A 237 -9.06 11.84 13.89
N GLY A 238 -9.10 13.07 14.43
CA GLY A 238 -9.86 14.18 13.85
C GLY A 238 -9.42 14.59 12.44
N GLY A 239 -8.25 14.15 11.99
CA GLY A 239 -7.70 14.46 10.67
C GLY A 239 -8.09 13.49 9.55
N CYS A 240 -8.15 12.19 9.83
CA CYS A 240 -8.51 11.16 8.83
C CYS A 240 -9.75 10.34 9.19
N HIS A 241 -10.35 10.60 10.35
CA HIS A 241 -11.54 9.94 10.86
C HIS A 241 -11.42 8.42 11.07
N MET A 242 -10.20 7.89 11.00
CA MET A 242 -9.93 6.49 11.30
C MET A 242 -9.88 6.24 12.81
N VAL A 243 -10.43 5.11 13.24
CA VAL A 243 -10.36 4.63 14.61
C VAL A 243 -9.01 3.96 14.85
N ILE A 244 -8.23 4.49 15.77
CA ILE A 244 -6.96 3.93 16.23
C ILE A 244 -7.25 2.68 17.07
N PRO A 245 -6.65 1.52 16.73
CA PRO A 245 -6.88 0.28 17.46
C PRO A 245 -6.57 0.39 18.98
N PRO A 246 -7.34 -0.26 19.86
CA PRO A 246 -7.14 -0.17 21.32
C PRO A 246 -5.72 -0.50 21.81
N ALA A 247 -5.03 -1.45 21.16
CA ALA A 247 -3.66 -1.81 21.50
C ALA A 247 -2.66 -0.66 21.25
N GLU A 248 -2.86 0.10 20.17
CA GLU A 248 -2.05 1.29 19.87
C GLU A 248 -2.42 2.46 20.79
N MET A 249 -3.71 2.61 21.10
CA MET A 249 -4.17 3.61 22.07
C MET A 249 -3.56 3.42 23.46
N ALA A 250 -3.39 2.17 23.92
CA ALA A 250 -2.72 1.87 25.18
C ALA A 250 -1.25 2.34 25.17
N LYS A 251 -0.56 2.17 24.04
CA LYS A 251 0.83 2.65 23.87
C LYS A 251 0.92 4.18 23.84
N ILE A 252 -0.05 4.83 23.20
CA ILE A 252 -0.11 6.29 23.08
C ILE A 252 -0.38 6.94 24.44
N LYS A 253 -1.38 6.46 25.20
CA LYS A 253 -1.72 7.01 26.53
C LYS A 253 -0.65 6.73 27.59
N GLY A 254 0.12 5.65 27.43
CA GLY A 254 1.15 5.24 28.39
C GLY A 254 2.51 5.94 28.24
N LYS A 255 2.75 6.68 27.16
CA LYS A 255 4.07 7.27 26.86
C LYS A 255 4.06 8.80 27.00
N LYS A 256 5.15 9.34 27.55
CA LYS A 256 5.48 10.79 27.51
C LYS A 256 6.16 11.21 26.21
N SER A 257 5.95 10.46 25.12
CA SER A 257 6.55 10.74 23.82
C SER A 257 5.53 11.32 22.86
N LEU A 258 6.00 12.02 21.83
CA LEU A 258 5.14 12.42 20.71
C LEU A 258 4.38 11.22 20.12
N ALA A 259 3.09 11.43 19.87
CA ALA A 259 2.22 10.46 19.25
C ALA A 259 1.83 10.91 17.84
N VAL A 260 1.73 9.97 16.91
CA VAL A 260 1.32 10.22 15.51
C VAL A 260 0.23 9.23 15.11
N CYS A 261 -0.63 9.62 14.18
CA CYS A 261 -1.66 8.75 13.65
C CYS A 261 -1.03 7.64 12.79
N THR A 262 -1.35 6.38 13.08
CA THR A 262 -0.87 5.21 12.32
C THR A 262 -1.40 5.13 10.89
N TYR A 263 -2.41 5.94 10.55
CA TYR A 263 -3.04 5.97 9.23
C TYR A 263 -2.56 7.15 8.38
N CYS A 264 -2.66 8.39 8.91
CA CYS A 264 -2.34 9.59 8.14
C CYS A 264 -1.00 10.25 8.51
N GLY A 265 -0.34 9.83 9.59
CA GLY A 265 0.93 10.38 10.07
C GLY A 265 0.84 11.72 10.81
N ARG A 266 -0.34 12.35 10.92
CA ARG A 266 -0.46 13.61 11.69
C ARG A 266 -0.09 13.44 13.15
N PHE A 267 0.55 14.47 13.72
CA PHE A 267 0.79 14.53 15.17
C PHE A 267 -0.54 14.52 15.92
N LEU A 268 -0.66 13.65 16.91
CA LEU A 268 -1.86 13.52 17.73
C LEU A 268 -1.76 14.44 18.95
N ILE A 269 -2.70 15.37 19.04
CA ILE A 269 -2.95 16.18 20.22
C ILE A 269 -3.96 15.39 21.06
N ILE A 270 -3.47 14.83 22.16
CA ILE A 270 -4.28 14.10 23.14
C ILE A 270 -4.81 15.13 24.13
N VAL A 271 -6.14 15.27 24.18
CA VAL A 271 -6.85 16.17 25.10
C VAL A 271 -7.44 15.37 26.25
#